data_AF-A0A961WWW3-F1
#
_entry.id   AF-A0A961WWW3-F1
#
_cell.length_a   1.000
_cell.length_b   1.000
_cell.length_c   1.000
_cell.angle_alpha   90.00
_cell.angle_beta   90.00
_cell.angle_gamma   90.00
#
_symmetry.space_group_name_H-M   'P 1'
#
loop_
_entity.id
_entity.type
_entity.pdbx_description
1 polymer ?
#
loop_
_entity_poly.entity_id
_entity_poly.type
_entity_poly.pdbx_seq_one_letter_code
_entity_poly.pdbx_strand_id
1 'polypeptide(L)'
;MKEGNAVANAGRERPDLPSVDRNGGGPGEGQGLPAIHAQAEAFRQAREARKGELVEDYVELIDDLIRELGEARQVDIAARLGVAQPTVARMLKRLCEEGLAVRKAYRGIFLTEAGRGIAAAARVRHAIVEDFLVALGIDPEIARRDAEGIEHHVSDETLEVFAQFTRRSGSKNA
;
A
#
# COMPACT_ATOMS: atom_id res chain seq x y z
N MET A 1 -45.26 -27.87 -30.22
CA MET A 1 -46.74 -27.92 -30.10
C MET A 1 -47.04 -28.13 -28.62
N LYS A 2 -47.36 -27.05 -27.90
CA LYS A 2 -48.72 -26.66 -27.45
C LYS A 2 -49.25 -27.60 -26.37
N GLU A 3 -49.28 -27.10 -25.12
CA GLU A 3 -50.51 -26.79 -24.34
C GLU A 3 -50.82 -28.00 -23.43
N GLY A 4 -50.88 -27.92 -22.10
CA GLY A 4 -51.50 -26.91 -21.24
C GLY A 4 -52.70 -27.58 -20.57
N ASN A 5 -52.74 -27.70 -19.24
CA ASN A 5 -54.02 -27.63 -18.55
C ASN A 5 -53.87 -27.17 -17.10
N ALA A 6 -54.76 -26.25 -16.75
CA ALA A 6 -54.87 -25.50 -15.53
C ALA A 6 -55.56 -26.31 -14.43
N VAL A 7 -55.31 -25.92 -13.18
CA VAL A 7 -56.28 -26.10 -12.09
C VAL A 7 -56.50 -24.73 -11.44
N ALA A 8 -57.71 -24.24 -11.61
CA ALA A 8 -58.30 -23.07 -10.96
C ALA A 8 -58.49 -23.37 -9.45
N ASN A 9 -58.04 -22.47 -8.56
CA ASN A 9 -58.80 -21.38 -7.93
C ASN A 9 -59.51 -21.80 -6.63
N ALA A 10 -59.12 -21.20 -5.51
CA ALA A 10 -60.00 -20.96 -4.36
C ALA A 10 -59.40 -19.83 -3.51
N GLY A 11 -60.14 -18.73 -3.42
CA GLY A 11 -59.75 -17.49 -2.77
C GLY A 11 -59.45 -17.61 -1.28
N ARG A 12 -58.53 -16.77 -0.83
CA ARG A 12 -58.52 -16.24 0.53
C ARG A 12 -58.30 -14.73 0.41
N GLU A 13 -59.31 -13.98 0.80
CA GLU A 13 -59.23 -12.53 0.97
C GLU A 13 -58.08 -12.21 1.93
N ARG A 14 -57.19 -11.30 1.54
CA ARG A 14 -56.14 -10.81 2.43
C ARG A 14 -56.77 -9.80 3.39
N PRO A 15 -56.61 -9.93 4.71
CA PRO A 15 -57.12 -8.93 5.64
C PRO A 15 -56.36 -7.60 5.46
N ASP A 16 -57.10 -6.49 5.47
CA ASP A 16 -56.58 -5.13 5.43
C ASP A 16 -55.63 -4.89 6.61
N LEU A 17 -54.35 -4.66 6.30
CA LEU A 17 -53.36 -4.21 7.27
C LEU A 17 -53.56 -2.70 7.52
N PRO A 18 -53.56 -2.24 8.79
CA PRO A 18 -53.73 -0.83 9.09
C PRO A 18 -52.60 0.00 8.46
N SER A 19 -52.98 1.14 7.88
CA SER A 19 -52.06 2.12 7.30
C SER A 19 -51.07 2.59 8.35
N VAL A 20 -49.80 2.19 8.22
CA VAL A 20 -48.73 2.69 9.07
C VAL A 20 -48.49 4.16 8.70
N ASP A 21 -48.83 5.02 9.66
CA ASP A 21 -48.61 6.45 9.64
C ASP A 21 -47.12 6.74 9.41
N ARG A 22 -46.80 7.37 8.27
CA ARG A 22 -45.42 7.73 7.89
C ARG A 22 -45.05 9.08 8.50
N ASN A 23 -45.01 9.16 9.82
CA ASN A 23 -44.32 10.26 10.47
C ASN A 23 -43.80 9.84 11.85
N GLY A 24 -42.55 9.38 11.87
CA GLY A 24 -41.80 9.08 13.07
C GLY A 24 -40.31 9.26 12.78
N GLY A 25 -39.85 10.51 12.87
CA GLY A 25 -38.43 10.85 12.86
C GLY A 25 -37.75 10.25 14.10
N GLY A 26 -36.84 9.31 13.88
CA GLY A 26 -35.92 8.80 14.89
C GLY A 26 -34.51 9.40 14.67
N PRO A 27 -33.74 9.68 15.74
CA PRO A 27 -32.39 10.22 15.63
C PRO A 27 -31.43 9.08 15.27
N GLY A 28 -31.20 8.94 13.97
CA GLY A 28 -30.30 7.95 13.37
C GLY A 28 -30.12 8.27 11.90
N GLU A 29 -29.78 9.52 11.59
CA GLU A 29 -29.56 9.96 10.21
C GLU A 29 -28.30 9.29 9.66
N GLY A 30 -28.50 8.58 8.56
CA GLY A 30 -27.55 7.66 7.97
C GLY A 30 -26.31 8.33 7.40
N GLN A 31 -25.20 7.61 7.49
CA GLN A 31 -24.24 7.62 6.40
C GLN A 31 -24.63 6.47 5.48
N GLY A 32 -25.44 6.77 4.47
CA GLY A 32 -25.61 5.84 3.34
C GLY A 32 -24.25 5.56 2.68
N LEU A 33 -24.13 4.47 1.92
CA LEU A 33 -22.90 4.22 1.17
C LEU A 33 -22.56 5.45 0.31
N PRO A 34 -21.27 5.88 0.24
CA PRO A 34 -20.87 6.97 -0.63
C PRO A 34 -21.28 6.68 -2.08
N ALA A 35 -21.41 7.72 -2.90
CA ALA A 35 -21.68 7.56 -4.32
C ALA A 35 -20.70 6.54 -4.95
N ILE A 36 -21.21 5.61 -5.75
CA ILE A 36 -20.46 4.47 -6.30
C ILE A 36 -19.11 4.92 -6.90
N HIS A 37 -19.12 6.03 -7.64
CA HIS A 37 -17.91 6.59 -8.25
C HIS A 37 -16.90 7.08 -7.21
N ALA A 38 -17.34 7.88 -6.22
CA ALA A 38 -16.47 8.39 -5.17
C ALA A 38 -15.86 7.25 -4.32
N GLN A 39 -16.66 6.23 -3.99
CA GLN A 39 -16.16 5.06 -3.27
C GLN A 39 -15.15 4.26 -4.11
N ALA A 40 -15.44 4.03 -5.40
CA ALA A 40 -14.54 3.32 -6.30
C ALA A 40 -13.22 4.06 -6.55
N GLU A 41 -13.25 5.40 -6.60
CA GLU A 41 -12.07 6.25 -6.73
C GLU A 41 -11.20 6.20 -5.48
N ALA A 42 -11.78 6.33 -4.29
CA ALA A 42 -11.04 6.21 -3.03
C ALA A 42 -10.33 4.85 -2.92
N PHE A 43 -11.03 3.75 -3.21
CA PHE A 43 -10.41 2.42 -3.24
C PHE A 43 -9.35 2.28 -4.32
N ARG A 44 -9.46 2.97 -5.45
CA ARG A 44 -8.43 2.97 -6.50
C ARG A 44 -7.18 3.69 -6.02
N GLN A 45 -7.31 4.88 -5.44
CA GLN A 45 -6.20 5.66 -4.91
C GLN A 45 -5.44 4.87 -3.84
N ALA A 46 -6.15 4.26 -2.89
CA ALA A 46 -5.53 3.43 -1.85
C ALA A 46 -4.77 2.23 -2.44
N ARG A 47 -5.31 1.58 -3.49
CA ARG A 47 -4.61 0.48 -4.17
C ARG A 47 -3.37 0.96 -4.93
N GLU A 48 -3.43 2.11 -5.61
CA GLU A 48 -2.27 2.65 -6.33
C GLU A 48 -1.17 3.11 -5.36
N ALA A 49 -1.52 3.74 -4.23
CA ALA A 49 -0.56 4.09 -3.18
C ALA A 49 0.15 2.84 -2.66
N ARG A 50 -0.62 1.84 -2.20
CA ARG A 50 -0.08 0.54 -1.75
C ARG A 50 0.79 -0.15 -2.79
N LYS A 51 0.44 0.00 -4.07
CA LYS A 51 1.18 -0.57 -5.20
C LYS A 51 2.50 0.16 -5.43
N GLY A 52 2.58 1.46 -5.15
CA GLY A 52 3.79 2.27 -5.14
C GLY A 52 4.73 1.88 -4.00
N GLU A 53 4.21 1.81 -2.76
CA GLU A 53 4.94 1.34 -1.57
C GLU A 53 5.65 0.00 -1.84
N LEU A 54 4.89 -0.98 -2.34
CA LEU A 54 5.44 -2.30 -2.67
C LEU A 54 6.49 -2.27 -3.80
N VAL A 55 6.46 -1.28 -4.68
CA VAL A 55 7.52 -1.12 -5.70
C VAL A 55 8.78 -0.60 -5.02
N GLU A 56 8.65 0.42 -4.18
CA GLU A 56 9.74 1.02 -3.40
C GLU A 56 10.44 -0.03 -2.52
N ASP A 57 9.69 -0.77 -1.71
CA ASP A 57 10.21 -1.86 -0.86
C ASP A 57 11.05 -2.86 -1.66
N TYR A 58 10.57 -3.26 -2.83
CA TYR A 58 11.25 -4.25 -3.66
C TYR A 58 12.51 -3.69 -4.30
N VAL A 59 12.48 -2.46 -4.84
CA VAL A 59 13.67 -1.89 -5.48
C VAL A 59 14.74 -1.55 -4.44
N GLU A 60 14.35 -1.07 -3.26
CA GLU A 60 15.28 -0.82 -2.16
C GLU A 60 15.98 -2.11 -1.72
N LEU A 61 15.21 -3.17 -1.45
CA LEU A 61 15.79 -4.45 -1.06
C LEU A 61 16.68 -5.07 -2.14
N ILE A 62 16.30 -4.94 -3.42
CA ILE A 62 17.13 -5.41 -4.52
C ILE A 62 18.45 -4.62 -4.58
N ASP A 63 18.40 -3.30 -4.40
CA ASP A 63 19.59 -2.44 -4.35
C ASP A 63 20.52 -2.85 -3.19
N ASP A 64 19.97 -3.07 -1.99
CA ASP A 64 20.70 -3.52 -0.82
C ASP A 64 21.41 -4.86 -1.05
N LEU A 65 20.68 -5.84 -1.57
CA LEU A 65 21.26 -7.15 -1.87
C LEU A 65 22.39 -7.05 -2.90
N ILE A 66 22.25 -6.19 -3.91
CA ILE A 66 23.30 -5.97 -4.90
C ILE A 66 24.52 -5.29 -4.27
N ARG A 67 24.31 -4.30 -3.41
CA ARG A 67 25.40 -3.56 -2.74
C ARG A 67 26.17 -4.43 -1.75
N GLU A 68 25.47 -5.25 -0.97
CA GLU A 68 26.05 -6.07 0.09
C GLU A 68 26.57 -7.42 -0.41
N LEU A 69 25.86 -8.07 -1.33
CA LEU A 69 26.15 -9.45 -1.76
C LEU A 69 26.58 -9.54 -3.23
N GLY A 70 26.53 -8.45 -3.99
CA GLY A 70 26.85 -8.41 -5.42
C GLY A 70 25.74 -8.91 -6.34
N GLU A 71 24.68 -9.50 -5.81
CA GLU A 71 23.54 -10.02 -6.58
C GLU A 71 22.24 -10.08 -5.74
N ALA A 72 21.10 -9.94 -6.40
CA ALA A 72 19.79 -10.15 -5.79
C ALA A 72 19.13 -11.41 -6.36
N ARG A 73 18.95 -12.44 -5.51
CA ARG A 73 18.25 -13.68 -5.87
C ARG A 73 16.83 -13.66 -5.34
N GLN A 74 15.92 -14.25 -6.11
CA GLN A 74 14.50 -14.35 -5.74
C GLN A 74 14.27 -15.05 -4.39
N VAL A 75 15.10 -16.03 -4.05
CA VAL A 75 15.02 -16.77 -2.78
C VAL A 75 15.35 -15.86 -1.58
N ASP A 76 16.36 -15.00 -1.72
CA ASP A 76 16.81 -14.09 -0.68
C ASP A 76 15.80 -12.94 -0.50
N ILE A 77 15.27 -12.43 -1.61
CA ILE A 77 14.19 -11.43 -1.61
C ILE A 77 12.95 -11.99 -0.88
N ALA A 78 12.55 -13.22 -1.19
CA ALA A 78 11.40 -13.86 -0.55
C ALA A 78 11.60 -14.03 0.96
N ALA A 79 12.78 -14.50 1.37
CA ALA A 79 13.10 -14.69 2.78
C ALA A 79 13.11 -13.36 3.55
N ARG A 80 13.71 -12.30 2.99
CA ARG A 80 13.82 -10.99 3.65
C ARG A 80 12.51 -10.22 3.72
N LEU A 81 11.66 -10.32 2.69
CA LEU A 81 10.31 -9.73 2.71
C LEU A 81 9.28 -10.57 3.49
N GLY A 82 9.64 -11.79 3.91
CA GLY A 82 8.70 -12.68 4.60
C GLY A 82 7.52 -13.13 3.73
N VAL A 83 7.69 -13.21 2.40
CA VAL A 83 6.63 -13.59 1.45
C VAL A 83 7.01 -14.83 0.64
N ALA A 84 6.00 -15.52 0.10
CA ALA A 84 6.23 -16.70 -0.72
C ALA A 84 6.92 -16.36 -2.05
N GLN A 85 7.79 -17.26 -2.54
CA GLN A 85 8.51 -17.08 -3.81
C GLN A 85 7.61 -16.79 -5.03
N PRO A 86 6.39 -17.37 -5.18
CA PRO A 86 5.50 -17.00 -6.28
C PRO A 86 5.00 -15.54 -6.23
N THR A 87 4.90 -14.95 -5.03
CA THR A 87 4.57 -13.53 -4.86
C THR A 87 5.72 -12.67 -5.37
N VAL A 88 6.96 -12.99 -4.97
CA VAL A 88 8.16 -12.32 -5.48
C VAL A 88 8.26 -12.49 -6.99
N ALA A 89 8.02 -13.68 -7.54
CA ALA A 89 8.08 -13.93 -8.99
C ALA A 89 7.15 -12.99 -9.78
N ARG A 90 5.92 -12.81 -9.31
CA ARG A 90 4.94 -11.90 -9.93
C ARG A 90 5.41 -10.46 -9.86
N MET A 91 5.93 -10.04 -8.72
CA MET A 91 6.37 -8.66 -8.53
C MET A 91 7.63 -8.37 -9.36
N LEU A 92 8.61 -9.28 -9.40
CA LEU A 92 9.79 -9.17 -10.26
C LEU A 92 9.42 -9.09 -11.74
N LYS A 93 8.44 -9.88 -12.20
CA LYS A 93 7.93 -9.81 -13.57
C LYS A 93 7.39 -8.41 -13.86
N ARG A 94 6.57 -7.87 -12.96
CA ARG A 94 6.00 -6.52 -13.08
C ARG A 94 7.09 -5.45 -13.10
N LEU A 95 8.10 -5.51 -12.22
CA LEU A 95 9.22 -4.56 -12.25
C LEU A 95 9.99 -4.60 -13.58
N CYS A 96 10.11 -5.78 -14.20
CA CYS A 96 10.71 -5.89 -15.53
C CYS A 96 9.82 -5.27 -16.61
N GLU A 97 8.51 -5.51 -16.56
CA GLU A 97 7.53 -4.92 -17.49
C GLU A 97 7.46 -3.39 -17.37
N GLU A 98 7.63 -2.85 -16.16
CA GLU A 98 7.69 -1.41 -15.87
C GLU A 98 9.08 -0.79 -16.13
N GLY A 99 10.06 -1.59 -16.58
CA GLY A 99 11.40 -1.10 -16.92
C GLY A 99 12.27 -0.71 -15.72
N LEU A 100 11.90 -1.14 -14.51
CA LEU A 100 12.61 -0.86 -13.25
C LEU A 100 13.67 -1.90 -12.93
N ALA A 101 13.52 -3.11 -13.46
CA ALA A 101 14.46 -4.21 -13.24
C ALA A 101 14.73 -5.00 -14.54
N VAL A 102 15.82 -5.75 -14.54
CA VAL A 102 16.18 -6.70 -15.59
C VAL A 102 16.64 -8.01 -14.97
N ARG A 103 16.24 -9.12 -15.58
CA ARG A 103 16.74 -10.45 -15.22
C ARG A 103 17.94 -10.78 -16.08
N LYS A 104 19.05 -11.17 -15.47
CA LYS A 104 20.23 -11.67 -16.19
C LYS A 104 20.35 -13.18 -15.97
N ALA A 105 20.55 -13.92 -17.06
CA ALA A 105 20.78 -15.36 -17.00
C ALA A 105 21.94 -15.65 -16.04
N TYR A 106 21.73 -16.60 -15.11
CA TYR A 106 22.71 -17.04 -14.12
C TYR A 106 23.21 -15.98 -13.11
N ARG A 107 22.64 -14.76 -13.09
CA ARG A 107 23.10 -13.66 -12.20
C ARG A 107 21.99 -12.99 -11.37
N GLY A 108 20.75 -13.49 -11.43
CA GLY A 108 19.64 -12.95 -10.65
C GLY A 108 18.99 -11.70 -11.26
N ILE A 109 18.51 -10.81 -10.40
CA ILE A 109 17.81 -9.56 -10.74
C ILE A 109 18.74 -8.37 -10.54
N PHE A 110 18.68 -7.40 -11.45
CA PHE A 110 19.37 -6.12 -11.34
C PHE A 110 18.40 -4.98 -11.59
N LEU A 111 18.62 -3.84 -10.93
CA LEU A 111 17.86 -2.62 -11.23
C LEU A 111 18.36 -1.95 -12.52
N THR A 112 17.44 -1.34 -13.24
CA THR A 112 17.78 -0.35 -14.26
C THR A 112 18.17 0.97 -13.59
N GLU A 113 18.55 1.98 -14.37
CA GLU A 113 18.78 3.32 -13.81
C GLU A 113 17.52 3.89 -13.18
N ALA A 114 16.36 3.68 -13.80
CA ALA A 114 15.08 4.10 -13.24
C ALA A 114 14.78 3.41 -11.90
N GLY A 115 15.00 2.09 -11.82
CA GLY A 115 14.83 1.35 -10.56
C GLY A 115 15.77 1.80 -9.45
N ARG A 116 17.05 2.09 -9.79
CA ARG A 116 18.01 2.67 -8.84
C ARG A 116 17.59 4.06 -8.36
N GLY A 117 17.04 4.88 -9.24
CA GLY A 117 16.51 6.20 -8.89
C GLY A 117 15.40 6.12 -7.84
N ILE A 118 14.47 5.18 -8.00
CA ILE A 118 13.39 4.94 -7.02
C ILE A 118 13.98 4.43 -5.70
N ALA A 119 14.87 3.42 -5.74
CA ALA A 119 15.51 2.88 -4.53
C ALA A 119 16.28 3.96 -3.75
N ALA A 120 17.01 4.84 -4.45
CA ALA A 120 17.73 5.94 -3.83
C ALA A 120 16.78 6.96 -3.20
N ALA A 121 15.66 7.27 -3.85
CA ALA A 121 14.65 8.18 -3.31
C ALA A 121 13.99 7.60 -2.05
N ALA A 122 13.56 6.33 -2.08
CA ALA A 122 12.98 5.63 -0.94
C ALA A 122 13.92 5.65 0.27
N ARG A 123 15.20 5.29 0.04
CA ARG A 123 16.24 5.31 1.09
C ARG A 123 16.48 6.69 1.70
N VAL A 124 16.42 7.76 0.88
CA VAL A 124 16.53 9.13 1.40
C VAL A 124 15.35 9.47 2.31
N ARG A 125 14.14 9.05 1.94
CA ARG A 125 12.95 9.26 2.77
C ARG A 125 13.06 8.50 4.09
N HIS A 126 13.45 7.23 4.04
CA HIS A 126 13.71 6.40 5.22
C HIS A 126 14.72 7.07 6.17
N ALA A 127 15.87 7.50 5.64
CA ALA A 127 16.92 8.15 6.43
C ALA A 127 16.44 9.44 7.11
N ILE A 128 15.64 10.26 6.43
CA ILE A 128 15.09 11.48 7.02
C ILE A 128 14.16 11.16 8.20
N VAL A 129 13.31 10.14 8.07
CA VAL A 129 12.42 9.71 9.14
C VAL A 129 13.22 9.12 10.30
N GLU A 130 14.17 8.23 10.03
CA GLU A 130 15.06 7.63 11.04
C GLU A 130 15.82 8.71 11.81
N ASP A 131 16.52 9.60 11.11
CA ASP A 131 17.29 10.70 11.72
C ASP A 131 16.40 11.59 12.59
N PHE A 132 15.17 11.86 12.14
CA PHE A 132 14.20 12.63 12.92
C PHE A 132 13.79 11.91 14.20
N LEU A 133 13.47 10.61 14.13
CA LEU A 133 13.11 9.81 15.31
C LEU A 133 14.27 9.72 16.30
N VAL A 134 15.50 9.53 15.83
CA VAL A 134 16.71 9.57 16.65
C VAL A 134 16.88 10.94 17.31
N ALA A 135 16.65 12.04 16.58
CA ALA A 135 16.72 13.39 17.13
C ALA A 135 15.65 13.67 18.21
N LEU A 136 14.55 12.91 18.24
CA LEU A 136 13.57 12.93 19.33
C LEU A 136 14.01 12.12 20.56
N GLY A 137 15.13 11.40 20.49
CA GLY A 137 15.68 10.57 21.56
C GLY A 137 15.21 9.12 21.54
N ILE A 138 14.64 8.65 20.42
CA ILE A 138 14.30 7.24 20.23
C ILE A 138 15.60 6.45 20.01
N ASP A 139 15.68 5.25 20.58
CA ASP A 139 16.80 4.34 20.38
C ASP A 139 17.04 4.09 18.88
N PRO A 140 18.29 4.10 18.38
CA PRO A 140 18.57 3.97 16.94
C PRO A 140 17.97 2.72 16.28
N GLU A 141 17.98 1.57 16.96
CA GLU A 141 17.43 0.33 16.37
C GLU A 141 15.90 0.37 16.30
N ILE A 142 15.26 1.03 17.28
CA ILE A 142 13.81 1.28 17.25
C ILE A 142 13.49 2.31 16.17
N ALA A 143 14.23 3.41 16.09
CA ALA A 143 14.04 4.47 15.10
C ALA A 143 14.15 3.94 13.67
N ARG A 144 15.16 3.12 13.37
CA ARG A 144 15.34 2.47 12.07
C ARG A 144 14.17 1.54 11.73
N ARG A 145 13.74 0.73 12.69
CA ARG A 145 12.59 -0.18 12.49
C ARG A 145 11.27 0.58 12.32
N ASP A 146 11.07 1.66 13.07
CA ASP A 146 9.84 2.43 13.01
C ASP A 146 9.80 3.34 11.78
N ALA A 147 10.96 3.81 11.31
CA ALA A 147 11.06 4.53 10.05
C ALA A 147 10.50 3.68 8.91
N GLU A 148 10.90 2.41 8.84
CA GLU A 148 10.37 1.40 7.91
C GLU A 148 8.82 1.37 7.96
N GLY A 149 8.20 1.76 6.87
CA GLY A 149 6.76 1.87 6.70
C GLY A 149 6.18 3.24 7.05
N ILE A 150 6.79 4.01 7.96
CA ILE A 150 6.40 5.41 8.18
C ILE A 150 6.74 6.24 6.94
N GLU A 151 7.91 6.03 6.32
CA GLU A 151 8.34 6.86 5.19
C GLU A 151 7.37 6.87 4.01
N HIS A 152 6.60 5.80 3.82
CA HIS A 152 5.54 5.66 2.82
C HIS A 152 4.31 6.55 3.06
N HIS A 153 4.07 6.93 4.31
CA HIS A 153 2.86 7.65 4.73
C HIS A 153 3.12 9.12 5.06
N VAL A 154 4.38 9.55 5.02
CA VAL A 154 4.79 10.93 5.30
C VAL A 154 4.71 11.76 4.02
N SER A 155 3.99 12.88 4.04
CA SER A 155 3.97 13.80 2.89
C SER A 155 5.34 14.47 2.68
N ASP A 156 5.63 14.93 1.46
CA ASP A 156 6.90 15.62 1.17
C ASP A 156 7.09 16.88 2.02
N GLU A 157 6.01 17.62 2.29
CA GLU A 157 6.02 18.78 3.20
C GLU A 157 6.42 18.38 4.62
N THR A 158 5.85 17.28 5.14
CA THR A 158 6.19 16.77 6.48
C THR A 158 7.64 16.29 6.54
N LEU A 159 8.08 15.59 5.49
CA LEU A 159 9.45 15.09 5.37
C LEU A 159 10.47 16.25 5.35
N GLU A 160 10.13 17.36 4.69
CA GLU A 160 10.98 18.55 4.69
C GLU A 160 11.12 19.14 6.10
N VAL A 161 10.01 19.22 6.85
CA VAL A 161 10.02 19.67 8.25
C VAL A 161 10.88 18.76 9.13
N PHE A 162 10.79 17.43 8.96
CA PHE A 162 11.64 16.47 9.67
C PHE A 162 13.13 16.76 9.39
N ALA A 163 13.50 16.88 8.11
CA ALA A 163 14.87 17.17 7.71
C ALA A 163 15.37 18.52 8.26
N GLN A 164 14.52 19.56 8.28
CA GLN A 164 14.85 20.86 8.87
C GLN A 164 15.04 20.78 10.38
N PHE A 165 14.21 20.01 11.08
CA PHE A 165 14.31 19.79 12.53
C PHE A 165 15.64 19.13 12.88
N THR A 166 15.98 18.01 12.24
CA THR A 166 17.21 17.27 12.52
C THR A 166 18.47 18.12 12.30
N ARG A 167 18.51 18.91 11.21
CA ARG A 167 19.62 19.86 10.96
C ARG A 167 19.82 20.90 12.07
N ARG A 168 18.73 21.39 12.66
CA ARG A 168 18.78 22.38 13.76
C ARG A 168 19.19 21.74 15.08
N SER A 169 18.70 20.53 15.35
CA SER A 169 18.99 19.79 16.59
C SER A 169 20.45 19.31 16.64
N GLY A 170 21.01 18.88 15.50
CA GLY A 170 22.44 18.54 15.38
C GLY A 170 23.38 19.72 15.65
N SER A 171 22.98 20.95 15.35
CA SER A 171 23.77 22.16 15.61
C SER A 171 23.76 22.63 17.07
N LYS A 172 22.86 22.11 17.91
CA LYS A 172 22.77 22.49 19.33
C LYS A 172 23.51 21.53 20.27
N ASN A 173 23.95 20.38 19.77
CA ASN A 173 24.70 19.35 20.50
C ASN A 173 26.17 19.26 20.09
N ALA A 174 26.67 20.21 19.29
CA ALA A 174 28.07 20.30 18.84
C ALA A 174 28.81 21.45 19.54
#